data_AF-A0A6L8MIX5-F1
#
_entry.id   AF-A0A6L8MIX5-F1
#
_cell.length_a   1.000
_cell.length_b   1.000
_cell.length_c   1.000
_cell.angle_alpha   90.00
_cell.angle_beta   90.00
_cell.angle_gamma   90.00
#
_symmetry.space_group_name_H-M   'P 1'
#
loop_
_entity.id
_entity.type
_entity.pdbx_description
1 polymer ?
#
loop_
_entity_poly.entity_id
_entity_poly.type
_entity_poly.pdbx_seq_one_letter_code
_entity_poly.pdbx_strand_id
1 'polypeptide(L)'
;MLNLSQQERAQLSSHGALCSDADGNEILTGLTSRESIFVLRYQKIFDDRRSAAHQRSYLQLRQRHATACAAIRDATGEKLMANVELALDQALEYSFPASDPVAISITSIRQEK
;
A
#
# COMPACT_ATOMS: atom_id res chain seq x y z
N MET A 1 -6.50 -22.74 -6.59
CA MET A 1 -5.52 -22.44 -5.53
C MET A 1 -4.18 -23.01 -5.94
N LEU A 2 -3.09 -22.23 -5.85
CA LEU A 2 -1.75 -22.76 -6.02
C LEU A 2 -1.43 -23.66 -4.80
N ASN A 3 -1.16 -24.94 -5.03
CA ASN A 3 -0.68 -25.84 -3.97
C ASN A 3 0.81 -25.57 -3.73
N LEU A 4 1.13 -24.54 -2.96
CA LEU A 4 2.50 -24.14 -2.63
C LEU A 4 2.93 -24.71 -1.28
N SER A 5 4.17 -25.17 -1.19
CA SER A 5 4.81 -25.47 0.09
C SER A 5 5.07 -24.19 0.89
N GLN A 6 5.24 -24.31 2.22
CA GLN A 6 5.58 -23.17 3.09
C GLN A 6 6.87 -22.47 2.64
N GLN A 7 7.84 -23.22 2.13
CA GLN A 7 9.08 -22.67 1.59
C GLN A 7 8.84 -21.87 0.30
N GLU A 8 7.98 -22.35 -0.60
CA GLU A 8 7.63 -21.62 -1.83
C GLU A 8 6.82 -20.36 -1.55
N ARG A 9 5.94 -20.40 -0.54
CA ARG A 9 5.22 -19.21 -0.05
C ARG A 9 6.19 -18.18 0.51
N ALA A 10 7.13 -18.60 1.36
CA ALA A 10 8.17 -17.72 1.90
C ALA A 10 9.05 -17.13 0.79
N GLN A 11 9.40 -17.92 -0.23
CA GLN A 11 10.16 -17.43 -1.39
C GLN A 11 9.37 -16.39 -2.18
N LEU A 12 8.13 -16.69 -2.56
CA LEU A 12 7.28 -15.74 -3.28
C LEU A 12 7.06 -14.46 -2.44
N SER A 13 6.79 -14.58 -1.15
CA SER A 13 6.64 -13.44 -0.24
C SER A 13 7.93 -12.62 -0.12
N SER A 14 9.09 -13.26 0.06
CA SER A 14 10.38 -12.57 0.14
C SER A 14 10.75 -11.83 -1.15
N HIS A 15 10.23 -12.29 -2.28
CA HIS A 15 10.40 -11.63 -3.58
C HIS A 15 9.24 -10.68 -3.92
N GLY A 16 8.27 -10.54 -3.01
CA GLY A 16 7.08 -9.70 -3.11
C GLY A 16 5.95 -10.25 -3.98
N ALA A 17 6.13 -11.42 -4.60
CA ALA A 17 5.18 -12.07 -5.51
C ALA A 17 3.93 -12.62 -4.82
N LEU A 18 3.97 -12.71 -3.50
CA LEU A 18 2.86 -13.08 -2.64
C LEU A 18 2.68 -11.97 -1.60
N CYS A 19 1.56 -11.27 -1.66
CA CYS A 19 1.16 -10.29 -0.67
C CYS A 19 -0.05 -10.81 0.11
N SER A 20 -0.24 -10.28 1.31
CA SER A 20 -1.48 -10.48 2.06
C SER A 20 -2.40 -9.29 1.81
N ASP A 21 -3.65 -9.57 1.46
CA ASP A 21 -4.71 -8.55 1.41
C ASP A 21 -5.06 -8.06 2.82
N ALA A 22 -5.91 -7.03 2.93
CA ALA A 22 -6.42 -6.50 4.19
C ALA A 22 -7.10 -7.57 5.07
N ASP A 23 -7.70 -8.57 4.44
CA ASP A 23 -8.34 -9.72 5.11
C ASP A 23 -7.37 -10.86 5.47
N GLY A 24 -6.06 -10.68 5.23
CA GLY A 24 -5.04 -11.71 5.46
C GLY A 24 -5.01 -12.82 4.40
N ASN A 25 -5.75 -12.66 3.30
CA ASN A 25 -5.74 -13.60 2.19
C ASN A 25 -4.50 -13.42 1.32
N GLU A 26 -3.85 -14.52 0.95
CA GLU A 26 -2.69 -14.49 0.05
C GLU A 26 -3.11 -14.20 -1.39
N ILE A 27 -2.68 -13.06 -1.91
CA ILE A 27 -2.90 -12.63 -3.28
C ILE A 27 -1.57 -12.59 -4.03
N LEU A 28 -1.60 -13.03 -5.28
CA LEU A 28 -0.47 -12.87 -6.19
C LEU A 28 -0.50 -11.45 -6.75
N THR A 29 0.55 -10.69 -6.51
CA THR A 29 0.67 -9.32 -7.04
C THR A 29 1.40 -9.36 -8.37
N GLY A 30 0.85 -8.75 -9.43
CA GLY A 30 1.54 -8.53 -10.70
C GLY A 30 1.90 -9.76 -11.53
N LEU A 31 1.71 -10.98 -11.02
CA LEU A 31 2.03 -12.25 -11.66
C LEU A 31 0.83 -13.21 -11.63
N THR A 32 0.64 -13.94 -12.72
CA THR A 32 -0.32 -15.04 -12.78
C THR A 32 0.23 -16.28 -12.08
N SER A 33 -0.65 -17.22 -11.72
CA SER A 33 -0.26 -18.51 -11.12
C SER A 33 0.80 -19.25 -11.95
N ARG A 34 0.69 -19.21 -13.28
CA ARG A 34 1.64 -19.84 -14.20
C ARG A 34 3.01 -19.16 -14.16
N GLU A 35 3.04 -17.83 -14.11
CA GLU A 35 4.27 -17.05 -14.05
C GLU A 35 4.97 -17.22 -12.69
N SER A 36 4.23 -17.29 -11.59
CA SER A 36 4.80 -17.56 -10.26
C SER A 36 5.48 -18.93 -10.18
N ILE A 37 4.89 -19.96 -10.78
CA ILE A 37 5.50 -21.30 -10.89
C ILE A 37 6.78 -21.23 -11.73
N PHE A 38 6.77 -20.47 -12.83
CA PHE A 38 7.95 -20.29 -13.67
C PHE A 38 9.10 -19.66 -12.88
N VAL A 39 8.84 -18.58 -12.13
CA VAL A 39 9.83 -17.90 -11.29
C VAL A 39 10.43 -18.85 -10.25
N LEU A 40 9.59 -19.62 -9.54
CA LEU A 40 10.05 -20.59 -8.54
C LEU A 40 10.93 -21.69 -9.13
N ARG A 41 10.52 -22.26 -10.27
CA ARG A 41 11.32 -23.29 -10.96
C ARG A 41 12.62 -22.73 -11.49
N TYR A 42 12.58 -21.52 -12.05
CA TYR A 42 13.77 -20.83 -12.55
C TYR A 42 14.78 -20.57 -11.43
N GLN A 43 14.35 -20.38 -10.17
CA GLN A 43 15.27 -20.23 -9.04
C GLN A 43 15.84 -21.55 -8.53
N LYS A 44 15.02 -22.61 -8.44
CA LYS A 44 15.44 -23.92 -7.90
C LYS A 44 16.47 -24.64 -8.78
N ILE A 45 16.37 -24.47 -10.10
CA ILE A 45 17.21 -25.20 -11.06
C ILE A 45 18.45 -24.35 -11.38
N PHE A 46 19.52 -24.43 -10.58
CA PHE A 46 20.84 -23.90 -10.95
C PHE A 46 21.42 -24.72 -12.11
N ASP A 47 20.95 -24.44 -13.32
CA ASP A 47 21.46 -25.06 -14.55
C ASP A 47 22.16 -23.97 -15.36
N ASP A 48 23.46 -24.14 -15.59
CA ASP A 48 24.29 -23.25 -16.40
C ASP A 48 23.85 -23.23 -17.87
N ARG A 49 22.99 -24.15 -18.31
CA ARG A 49 22.44 -24.21 -19.67
C ARG A 49 21.18 -23.36 -19.88
N ARG A 50 20.84 -22.48 -18.94
CA ARG A 50 19.67 -21.59 -19.09
C ARG A 50 19.80 -20.77 -20.37
N SER A 51 18.86 -20.99 -21.28
CA SER A 51 18.75 -20.19 -22.51
C SER A 51 18.54 -18.72 -22.15
N ALA A 52 19.22 -17.82 -22.86
CA ALA A 52 19.07 -16.37 -22.73
C ALA A 52 17.60 -15.91 -22.82
N ALA A 53 16.75 -16.65 -23.55
CA ALA A 53 15.31 -16.41 -23.61
C ALA A 53 14.63 -16.60 -22.25
N HIS A 54 14.95 -17.68 -21.53
CA HIS A 54 14.39 -17.95 -20.20
C HIS A 54 14.84 -16.90 -19.18
N GLN A 55 16.11 -16.47 -19.25
CA GLN A 55 16.62 -15.40 -18.40
C GLN A 55 15.91 -14.08 -18.67
N ARG A 56 15.67 -13.72 -19.93
CA ARG A 56 14.91 -12.52 -20.31
C ARG A 56 13.48 -12.58 -19.78
N SER A 57 12.78 -13.69 -19.98
CA SER A 57 11.42 -13.87 -19.44
C SER A 57 11.39 -13.76 -17.93
N TYR A 58 12.35 -14.36 -17.22
CA TYR A 58 12.47 -14.23 -15.77
C TYR A 58 12.65 -12.78 -15.33
N LEU A 59 13.57 -12.04 -15.96
CA LEU A 59 13.84 -10.64 -15.64
C LEU A 59 12.62 -9.75 -15.94
N GLN A 60 11.94 -9.97 -17.07
CA GLN A 60 10.74 -9.24 -17.43
C GLN A 60 9.61 -9.47 -16.43
N LEU A 61 9.41 -10.72 -16.01
CA LEU A 61 8.43 -11.05 -14.96
C LEU A 61 8.79 -10.38 -13.64
N ARG A 62 10.07 -10.36 -13.25
CA ARG A 62 10.53 -9.63 -12.05
C ARG A 62 10.31 -8.14 -12.14
N GLN A 63 10.52 -7.54 -13.31
CA GLN A 63 10.27 -6.12 -13.52
C GLN A 63 8.79 -5.80 -13.42
N ARG A 64 7.93 -6.53 -14.15
CA ARG A 64 6.46 -6.34 -14.11
C ARG A 64 5.94 -6.48 -12.69
N HIS A 65 6.46 -7.46 -11.98
CA HIS A 65 6.18 -7.69 -10.57
C HIS A 65 6.58 -6.50 -9.69
N ALA A 66 7.83 -6.02 -9.79
CA ALA A 66 8.30 -4.87 -9.02
C ALA A 66 7.45 -3.62 -9.27
N THR A 67 7.05 -3.38 -10.53
CA THR A 67 6.15 -2.28 -10.89
C THR A 67 4.77 -2.44 -10.25
N ALA A 68 4.21 -3.66 -10.23
CA ALA A 68 2.92 -3.92 -9.58
C ALA A 68 2.98 -3.73 -8.06
N CYS A 69 4.07 -4.15 -7.40
CA CYS A 69 4.27 -3.89 -5.98
C CYS A 69 4.42 -2.41 -5.67
N ALA A 70 5.16 -1.66 -6.51
CA ALA A 70 5.26 -0.21 -6.38
C ALA A 70 3.87 0.43 -6.49
N ALA A 71 3.11 0.08 -7.52
CA ALA A 71 1.75 0.60 -7.72
C ALA A 71 0.80 0.27 -6.55
N ILE A 72 0.88 -0.92 -5.96
CA ILE A 72 0.09 -1.25 -4.77
C ILE A 72 0.53 -0.42 -3.56
N ARG A 73 1.84 -0.26 -3.33
CA ARG A 73 2.36 0.56 -2.21
C ARG A 73 1.97 2.02 -2.36
N ASP A 74 2.04 2.56 -3.57
CA ASP A 74 1.62 3.92 -3.89
C ASP A 74 0.11 4.09 -3.67
N ALA A 75 -0.71 3.15 -4.17
CA ALA A 75 -2.16 3.15 -3.93
C ALA A 75 -2.52 3.02 -2.44
N THR A 76 -1.75 2.24 -1.67
CA THR A 76 -1.95 2.11 -0.22
C THR A 76 -1.52 3.39 0.50
N GLY A 77 -0.46 4.05 0.03
CA GLY A 77 0.01 5.34 0.52
C GLY A 77 -1.00 6.47 0.27
N GLU A 78 -1.57 6.54 -0.92
CA GLU A 78 -2.65 7.48 -1.25
C GLU A 78 -3.89 7.24 -0.38
N LYS A 79 -4.29 5.98 -0.17
CA LYS A 79 -5.41 5.65 0.71
C LYS A 79 -5.16 6.02 2.17
N LEU A 80 -3.92 5.88 2.65
CA LEU A 80 -3.51 6.34 3.97
C LEU A 80 -3.53 7.86 4.09
N MET A 81 -3.02 8.58 3.09
CA MET A 81 -3.05 10.05 3.05
C MET A 81 -4.48 10.59 3.01
N ALA A 82 -5.37 9.99 2.20
CA ALA A 82 -6.79 10.36 2.16
C ALA A 82 -7.50 10.16 3.51
N ASN A 83 -7.18 9.08 4.23
CA ASN A 83 -7.71 8.86 5.58
C ASN A 83 -7.18 9.88 6.59
N VAL A 84 -5.92 10.32 6.44
CA VAL A 84 -5.33 11.36 7.29
C VAL A 84 -5.95 12.72 6.99
N GLU A 85 -6.16 13.09 5.72
CA GLU A 85 -6.86 14.32 5.34
C GLU A 85 -8.29 14.34 5.89
N LEU A 86 -9.02 13.23 5.74
CA LEU A 86 -10.38 13.10 6.28
C LEU A 86 -10.43 13.17 7.81
N ALA A 87 -9.41 12.65 8.51
CA ALA A 87 -9.29 12.77 9.96
C ALA A 87 -8.94 14.21 10.39
N LEU A 88 -8.14 14.94 9.60
CA LEU A 88 -7.80 16.33 9.85
C LEU A 88 -9.00 17.26 9.62
N ASP A 89 -9.76 17.05 8.54
CA ASP A 89 -10.99 17.80 8.27
C ASP A 89 -12.03 17.60 9.38
N GLN A 90 -12.22 16.37 9.85
CA GLN A 90 -13.10 16.10 11.01
C GLN A 90 -12.58 16.79 12.28
N ALA A 91 -11.28 16.75 12.55
CA ALA A 91 -10.70 17.42 13.72
C ALA A 91 -10.87 18.95 13.67
N LEU A 92 -10.87 19.55 12.48
CA LEU A 92 -11.17 20.97 12.29
C LEU A 92 -12.65 21.28 12.54
N GLU A 93 -13.58 20.45 12.09
CA GLU A 93 -15.02 20.64 12.33
C GLU A 93 -15.38 20.63 13.83
N TYR A 94 -14.68 19.86 14.66
CA TYR A 94 -14.88 19.85 16.13
C TYR A 94 -14.14 20.94 16.89
N SER A 95 -13.17 21.64 16.28
CA SER A 95 -12.33 22.64 16.96
C SER A 95 -12.88 24.06 16.89
N PHE A 96 -13.98 24.28 16.16
CA PHE A 96 -14.69 25.56 16.13
C PHE A 96 -16.06 25.40 16.77
N PRO A 97 -16.18 25.43 18.12
CA PRO A 97 -17.44 25.85 18.69
C PRO A 97 -17.74 27.23 18.10
N ALA A 98 -18.98 27.47 17.69
CA ALA A 98 -19.46 28.79 17.26
C ALA A 98 -19.46 29.78 18.44
N SER A 99 -18.31 30.00 19.08
CA SER A 99 -18.09 31.10 20.00
C SER A 99 -17.84 32.33 19.16
N ASP A 100 -18.94 33.00 18.81
CA ASP A 100 -18.89 34.45 18.60
C ASP A 100 -18.00 35.04 19.70
N PRO A 101 -16.96 35.83 19.36
CA PRO A 101 -16.24 36.56 20.39
C PRO A 101 -17.27 37.38 21.16
N VAL A 102 -17.36 37.20 22.47
CA VAL A 102 -18.24 38.00 23.33
C VAL A 102 -17.92 39.46 23.06
N ALA A 103 -18.80 40.14 22.30
CA ALA A 103 -18.66 41.55 22.00
C ALA A 103 -18.91 42.32 23.30
N ILE A 104 -17.83 42.71 23.97
CA ILE A 104 -17.91 43.56 25.16
C ILE A 104 -18.42 44.92 24.71
N SER A 105 -19.74 45.13 24.80
CA SER A 105 -20.35 46.45 24.66
C SER A 105 -20.07 47.21 25.95
N ILE A 106 -19.09 48.10 25.93
CA ILE A 106 -18.82 49.03 27.04
C ILE A 106 -19.99 50.01 27.10
N THR A 107 -21.07 49.63 27.78
CA THR A 107 -22.16 50.53 28.11
C THR A 107 -21.70 51.49 29.20
N SER A 108 -21.71 52.76 28.82
CA SER A 108 -21.48 53.95 29.63
C SER A 108 -21.93 53.83 31.09
N ILE A 109 -21.00 54.05 32.02
CA ILE A 109 -21.32 54.41 33.41
C ILE A 109 -21.11 55.93 33.52
N ARG A 110 -22.24 56.65 33.45
CA ARG A 110 -22.40 58.04 33.93
C ARG A 110 -22.06 58.11 35.42
N GLN A 111 -21.35 59.15 35.87
CA GLN A 111 -21.65 59.97 37.07
C GLN A 111 -20.62 61.11 37.22
N GLU A 112 -21.04 62.36 37.01
CA GLU A 112 -21.35 63.37 38.06
C GLU A 112 -20.11 63.98 38.74
N LYS A 113 -19.74 65.21 38.33
CA LYS A 113 -19.73 66.39 39.21
C LYS A 113 -19.69 67.70 38.43
#